data_AF-A0A7K0A1P1-F1
#
_entry.id   AF-A0A7K0A1P1-F1
#
_cell.length_a   1.000
_cell.length_b   1.000
_cell.length_c   1.000
_cell.angle_alpha   90.00
_cell.angle_beta   90.00
_cell.angle_gamma   90.00
#
_symmetry.space_group_name_H-M   'P 1'
#
loop_
_entity.id
_entity.type
_entity.pdbx_description
1 polymer ?
#
loop_
_entity_poly.entity_id
_entity_poly.type
_entity_poly.pdbx_seq_one_letter_code
_entity_poly.pdbx_strand_id
1 'polypeptide(L)'
;MVTLVGVAYEKNIPLGSIEVDVKRKQNLLGIGPKDPLQRSLKITELRRTIHVTGPRSRQEADVLLWGADNCPVSNSLEGAIGIRTRLQVDGPWTGHVG
;
A
#
# COMPACT_ATOMS: atom_id res chain seq x y z
N MET A 1 8.75 14.34 -5.34
CA MET A 1 8.65 12.88 -5.12
C MET A 1 7.51 12.66 -4.13
N VAL A 2 6.45 11.94 -4.50
CA VAL A 2 5.25 11.81 -3.66
C VAL A 2 5.40 10.61 -2.74
N THR A 3 5.24 10.81 -1.44
CA THR A 3 5.18 9.73 -0.44
C THR A 3 4.09 10.08 0.57
N LEU A 4 3.55 9.09 1.28
CA LEU A 4 2.55 9.34 2.33
C LEU A 4 3.03 10.38 3.36
N VAL A 5 4.28 10.26 3.82
CA VAL A 5 4.86 11.21 4.79
C VAL A 5 5.05 12.60 4.18
N GLY A 6 5.50 12.68 2.92
CA GLY A 6 5.63 13.96 2.22
C GLY A 6 4.27 14.66 2.03
N VAL A 7 3.25 13.90 1.64
CA VAL A 7 1.88 14.41 1.50
C VAL A 7 1.32 14.86 2.85
N ALA A 8 1.55 14.09 3.91
CA ALA A 8 1.13 14.49 5.26
C ALA A 8 1.75 15.83 5.68
N TYR A 9 3.06 16.00 5.44
CA TYR A 9 3.77 17.24 5.71
C TYR A 9 3.21 18.41 4.90
N GLU A 10 3.06 18.27 3.58
CA GLU A 10 2.54 19.32 2.69
C GLU A 10 1.11 19.73 3.01
N LYS A 11 0.29 18.79 3.48
CA LYS A 11 -1.14 18.99 3.78
C LYS A 11 -1.42 19.26 5.25
N ASN A 12 -0.38 19.41 6.08
CA ASN A 12 -0.49 19.59 7.54
C ASN A 12 -1.36 18.51 8.22
N ILE A 13 -1.26 17.27 7.73
CA ILE A 13 -1.96 16.13 8.31
C ILE A 13 -1.10 15.60 9.46
N PRO A 14 -1.60 15.58 10.71
CA PRO A 14 -0.85 15.06 11.82
C PRO A 14 -0.67 13.54 11.68
N LEU A 15 0.57 13.09 11.89
CA LEU A 15 0.92 11.67 11.95
C LEU A 15 1.49 11.38 13.34
N GLY A 16 0.90 10.40 14.03
CA GLY A 16 1.45 9.89 15.30
C GLY A 16 2.43 8.75 15.04
N SER A 17 1.94 7.69 14.40
CA SER A 17 2.69 6.50 14.03
C SER A 17 2.28 6.02 12.64
N ILE A 18 3.24 5.41 11.94
CA ILE A 18 3.01 4.73 10.67
C ILE A 18 3.67 3.36 10.76
N GLU A 19 2.91 2.32 10.44
CA GLU A 19 3.39 0.96 10.29
C GLU A 19 2.93 0.40 8.93
N VAL A 20 3.80 -0.35 8.25
CA VAL A 20 3.54 -0.85 6.90
C VAL A 20 3.74 -2.36 6.88
N ASP A 21 2.63 -3.08 6.75
CA ASP A 21 2.61 -4.52 6.57
C ASP A 21 2.59 -4.87 5.09
N VAL A 22 3.60 -5.61 4.62
CA VAL A 22 3.67 -6.05 3.22
C VAL A 22 3.55 -7.57 3.15
N LYS A 23 2.44 -8.04 2.59
CA LYS A 23 2.22 -9.46 2.27
C LYS A 23 2.41 -9.68 0.78
N ARG A 24 3.06 -10.78 0.41
CA ARG A 24 3.26 -11.18 -0.99
C ARG A 24 2.42 -12.40 -1.32
N LYS A 25 1.83 -12.43 -2.52
CA LYS A 25 1.33 -13.67 -3.11
C LYS A 25 2.42 -14.28 -3.99
N GLN A 26 2.73 -15.55 -3.74
CA GLN A 26 3.62 -16.35 -4.57
C GLN A 26 2.83 -17.53 -5.10
N ASN A 27 3.03 -17.89 -6.36
CA ASN A 27 2.46 -19.11 -6.92
C ASN A 27 3.46 -20.26 -6.72
N LEU A 28 2.96 -21.42 -6.28
CA LEU A 28 3.72 -22.66 -6.25
C LEU A 28 3.75 -23.27 -7.65
N LEU A 29 4.93 -23.70 -8.09
CA LEU A 29 5.19 -24.24 -9.43
C LEU A 29 4.65 -25.67 -9.51
N GLY A 30 3.64 -25.87 -10.35
CA GLY A 30 2.82 -27.09 -10.34
C GLY A 30 2.99 -28.03 -11.52
N ILE A 31 4.05 -27.99 -12.34
CA ILE A 31 4.27 -29.00 -13.42
C ILE A 31 5.75 -29.20 -13.80
N GLY A 32 6.69 -28.71 -12.98
CA GLY A 32 8.13 -28.81 -13.26
C GLY A 32 8.62 -27.90 -14.40
N PRO A 33 9.89 -28.03 -14.83
CA PRO A 33 10.67 -27.02 -15.58
C PRO A 33 10.20 -26.69 -17.01
N LYS A 34 9.09 -27.29 -17.46
CA LYS A 34 8.59 -27.21 -18.84
C LYS A 34 7.53 -26.13 -19.07
N ASP A 35 6.94 -25.54 -18.02
CA ASP A 35 5.97 -24.45 -18.17
C ASP A 35 6.69 -23.12 -18.49
N PRO A 36 6.58 -22.58 -19.73
CA PRO A 36 7.28 -21.37 -20.14
C PRO A 36 6.80 -20.11 -19.40
N LEU A 37 5.55 -20.11 -18.92
CA LEU A 37 4.95 -18.98 -18.18
C LEU A 37 5.35 -18.98 -16.70
N GLN A 38 5.97 -20.06 -16.23
CA GLN A 38 6.30 -20.28 -14.81
C GLN A 38 7.80 -20.55 -14.56
N ARG A 39 8.67 -20.29 -15.56
CA ARG A 39 10.14 -20.47 -15.43
C ARG A 39 10.82 -19.51 -14.46
N SER A 40 10.15 -18.43 -14.05
CA SER A 40 10.70 -17.45 -13.12
C SER A 40 9.91 -17.46 -11.80
N LEU A 41 10.63 -17.50 -10.69
CA LEU A 41 10.07 -17.20 -9.37
C LEU A 41 9.62 -15.73 -9.37
N LYS A 42 8.37 -15.49 -9.75
CA LYS A 42 7.81 -14.15 -9.89
C LYS A 42 6.83 -13.88 -8.75
N ILE A 43 7.02 -12.75 -8.08
CA ILE A 43 5.98 -12.17 -7.23
C ILE A 43 4.93 -11.58 -8.17
N THR A 44 3.69 -12.07 -8.09
CA THR A 44 2.61 -11.60 -8.96
C THR A 44 1.79 -10.48 -8.31
N GLU A 45 1.82 -10.40 -6.99
CA GLU A 45 1.04 -9.42 -6.23
C GLU A 45 1.74 -9.06 -4.91
N LEU A 46 1.74 -7.77 -4.59
CA LEU A 46 2.05 -7.24 -3.27
C LEU A 46 0.77 -6.63 -2.68
N ARG A 47 0.47 -6.98 -1.44
CA ARG A 47 -0.61 -6.41 -0.65
C ARG A 47 0.02 -5.66 0.50
N ARG A 48 -0.07 -4.34 0.48
CA ARG A 48 0.39 -3.50 1.58
C ARG A 48 -0.80 -3.00 2.40
N THR A 49 -0.68 -3.10 3.71
CA THR A 49 -1.60 -2.47 4.66
C THR A 49 -0.80 -1.43 5.42
N ILE A 50 -1.24 -0.18 5.37
CA ILE A 50 -0.59 0.95 6.03
C ILE A 50 -1.45 1.33 7.23
N HIS A 51 -0.92 1.07 8.41
CA HIS A 51 -1.49 1.45 9.68
C HIS A 51 -1.02 2.87 10.00
N VAL A 52 -1.95 3.80 10.18
CA VAL A 52 -1.64 5.20 10.48
C VAL A 52 -2.45 5.67 11.68
N THR A 53 -1.79 6.38 12.60
CA THR A 53 -2.49 7.13 13.65
C THR A 53 -2.32 8.62 13.37
N GLY A 54 -3.31 9.44 13.74
CA GLY A 54 -3.24 10.91 13.61
C GLY A 54 -4.27 11.56 12.68
N PRO A 55 -4.59 11.02 11.48
CA PRO A 55 -5.60 11.62 10.60
C PRO A 55 -6.91 11.87 11.33
N ARG A 56 -7.41 13.10 11.21
CA ARG A 56 -8.60 13.62 11.90
C ARG A 56 -9.84 13.58 11.03
N SER A 57 -9.69 13.36 9.73
CA SER A 57 -10.81 13.20 8.80
C SER A 57 -10.61 12.06 7.79
N ARG A 58 -11.70 11.59 7.19
CA ARG A 58 -11.66 10.60 6.10
C ARG A 58 -10.98 11.20 4.86
N GLN A 59 -11.18 12.49 4.63
CA GLN A 59 -10.53 13.23 3.54
C GLN A 59 -9.01 13.24 3.73
N GLU A 60 -8.52 13.42 4.95
CA GLU A 60 -7.10 13.31 5.25
C GLU A 60 -6.59 11.89 4.99
N ALA A 61 -7.33 10.86 5.42
CA ALA A 61 -6.98 9.47 5.16
C ALA A 61 -6.94 9.15 3.65
N ASP A 62 -7.88 9.66 2.86
CA ASP A 62 -7.94 9.48 1.40
C ASP A 62 -6.75 10.17 0.71
N VAL A 63 -6.36 11.36 1.19
CA VAL A 63 -5.17 12.08 0.70
C VAL A 63 -3.88 11.31 1.01
N LEU A 64 -3.78 10.72 2.20
CA LEU A 64 -2.64 9.86 2.56
C LEU A 64 -2.60 8.57 1.73
N LEU A 65 -3.76 7.95 1.47
CA LEU A 65 -3.87 6.77 0.61
C LEU A 65 -3.41 7.10 -0.82
N TRP A 66 -3.86 8.24 -1.37
CA TRP A 66 -3.38 8.72 -2.66
C TRP A 66 -1.86 8.91 -2.69
N GLY A 67 -1.30 9.53 -1.64
CA GLY A 67 0.15 9.71 -1.50
C GLY A 67 0.93 8.40 -1.41
N ALA A 68 0.34 7.38 -0.79
CA ALA A 68 0.91 6.05 -0.78
C ALA A 68 0.86 5.42 -2.18
N ASP A 69 -0.28 5.46 -2.86
CA ASP A 69 -0.50 4.81 -4.18
C ASP A 69 0.41 5.36 -5.26
N ASN A 70 0.73 6.65 -5.19
CA ASN A 70 1.60 7.32 -6.16
C ASN A 70 3.09 7.34 -5.74
N CYS A 71 3.50 6.48 -4.81
CA CYS A 71 4.89 6.44 -4.37
C CYS A 71 5.83 5.88 -5.47
N PRO A 72 7.09 6.34 -5.57
CA PRO A 72 8.01 5.95 -6.65
C PRO A 72 8.21 4.43 -6.78
N VAL A 73 8.19 3.73 -5.65
CA VAL A 73 8.33 2.27 -5.62
C VAL A 73 7.08 1.61 -6.21
N SER A 74 5.88 2.11 -5.89
CA SER A 74 4.65 1.63 -6.53
C SER A 74 4.72 1.81 -8.05
N ASN A 75 5.08 3.02 -8.50
CA ASN A 75 5.17 3.34 -9.93
C ASN A 75 6.20 2.47 -10.67
N SER A 76 7.31 2.14 -10.01
CA SER A 76 8.37 1.31 -10.59
C SER A 76 7.96 -0.16 -10.74
N LEU A 77 7.01 -0.63 -9.93
CA LEU A 77 6.62 -2.03 -9.86
C LEU A 77 5.29 -2.32 -10.55
N GLU A 78 4.44 -1.31 -10.77
CA GLU A 78 3.07 -1.45 -11.27
C GLU A 78 2.97 -2.19 -12.62
N GLY A 79 3.96 -2.00 -13.51
CA GLY A 79 4.03 -2.70 -14.80
C GLY A 79 4.44 -4.18 -14.71
N ALA A 80 4.97 -4.63 -13.57
CA ALA A 80 5.50 -5.99 -13.40
C ALA A 80 4.73 -6.82 -12.36
N ILE A 81 4.17 -6.16 -11.34
CA ILE A 81 3.56 -6.76 -10.15
C ILE A 81 2.33 -5.93 -9.77
N GLY A 82 1.18 -6.57 -9.55
CA GLY A 82 0.01 -5.88 -9.03
C GLY A 82 0.24 -5.43 -7.59
N ILE A 83 0.10 -4.13 -7.30
CA ILE A 83 0.20 -3.60 -5.93
C ILE A 83 -1.20 -3.22 -5.47
N ARG A 84 -1.60 -3.76 -4.31
CA ARG A 84 -2.85 -3.39 -3.64
C ARG A 84 -2.54 -2.74 -2.32
N THR A 85 -3.10 -1.56 -2.12
CA THR A 85 -2.92 -0.75 -0.92
C THR A 85 -4.19 -0.69 -0.14
N ARG A 86 -4.05 -0.84 1.17
CA ARG A 86 -5.09 -0.46 2.13
C ARG A 86 -4.47 0.48 3.14
N LEU A 87 -5.19 1.54 3.48
CA LEU A 87 -4.86 2.39 4.60
C LEU A 87 -5.85 2.12 5.73
N GLN A 88 -5.34 1.87 6.93
CA GLN A 88 -6.10 1.64 8.15
C GLN A 88 -5.74 2.73 9.14
N VAL A 89 -6.74 3.50 9.57
CA VAL A 89 -6.56 4.53 10.60
C VAL A 89 -6.79 3.90 11.96
N ASP A 90 -5.74 3.84 12.78
CA ASP A 90 -5.79 3.30 14.13
C ASP A 90 -5.97 4.43 15.15
N GLY A 91 -6.84 4.24 16.14
CA GLY A 91 -7.22 5.25 17.14
C GLY A 91 -8.69 5.68 17.05
N PRO A 92 -9.15 6.62 17.90
CA PRO A 92 -10.55 7.00 18.00
C PRO A 92 -10.99 7.80 16.77
N TRP A 93 -11.34 7.07 15.71
CA TRP A 93 -12.10 7.56 14.58
C TRP A 93 -13.60 7.47 14.90
N THR A 94 -14.26 8.61 15.06
CA THR A 94 -15.69 8.71 15.43
C THR A 94 -16.64 8.70 14.21
N GLY A 95 -16.13 8.50 13.00
CA GLY A 95 -16.94 8.49 11.79
C GLY A 95 -17.56 7.11 11.52
N HIS A 96 -18.85 6.97 11.83
CA HIS A 96 -19.69 5.87 11.36
C HIS A 96 -19.58 5.70 9.83
N VAL A 97 -19.39 4.45 9.39
CA VAL A 97 -19.44 4.08 7.98
C VAL A 97 -20.88 3.72 7.65
N GLY A 98 -21.54 4.57 6.85
CA GLY A 98 -22.67 4.18 6.00
C GLY A 98 -22.16 3.84 4.61
#